data_AF-A0A6F8YTW6-F1
#
_entry.id   AF-A0A6F8YTW6-F1
#
_cell.length_a   1.000
_cell.length_b   1.000
_cell.length_c   1.000
_cell.angle_alpha   90.00
_cell.angle_beta   90.00
_cell.angle_gamma   90.00
#
_symmetry.space_group_name_H-M   'P 1'
#
loop_
_entity.id
_entity.type
_entity.pdbx_description
1 polymer ?
#
loop_
_entity_poly.entity_id
_entity_poly.type
_entity_poly.pdbx_seq_one_letter_code
_entity_poly.pdbx_strand_id
1 'polypeptide(L)' 'MLAKEPDQISVGDILRTVGGSWSSVRGMPAEKVTYWGAAAGLPALWSSVHSAIVRVVDQTTVSDLLAGRRHTWC' A
#
# COMPACT_ATOMS: atom_id res chain seq x y z
N MET A 1 10.95 -21.51 9.51
CA MET A 1 9.50 -21.78 9.33
C MET A 1 8.75 -20.46 9.39
N LEU A 2 7.67 -20.30 8.62
CA LEU A 2 6.80 -19.13 8.71
C LEU A 2 5.94 -19.25 9.98
N ALA A 3 5.59 -18.11 10.58
CA ALA A 3 4.73 -18.06 11.76
C ALA A 3 3.25 -18.35 11.45
N LYS A 4 2.86 -18.31 10.17
CA LYS A 4 1.52 -18.58 9.63
C LYS A 4 1.65 -19.28 8.28
N GLU A 5 0.56 -19.88 7.82
CA GLU A 5 0.48 -20.44 6.47
C GLU A 5 0.59 -19.34 5.40
N PRO A 6 1.18 -19.62 4.21
CA PRO A 6 1.44 -18.59 3.19
C PRO A 6 0.18 -17.93 2.58
N ASP A 7 -0.97 -18.59 2.66
CA ASP A 7 -2.28 -18.05 2.25
C ASP A 7 -2.89 -17.11 3.29
N GLN A 8 -2.32 -17.06 4.51
CA GLN A 8 -2.72 -16.15 5.59
C GLN A 8 -1.80 -14.94 5.75
N ILE A 9 -0.78 -14.82 4.90
CA ILE A 9 0.19 -13.73 4.93
C ILE A 9 -0.08 -12.84 3.72
N SER A 10 -0.64 -11.66 3.93
CA SER A 10 -0.81 -10.68 2.87
C SER A 10 0.52 -9.97 2.57
N VAL A 11 0.69 -9.50 1.33
CA VAL A 11 1.80 -8.63 0.95
C VAL A 11 1.75 -7.33 1.77
N GLY A 12 0.55 -6.83 2.07
CA GLY A 12 0.35 -5.66 2.93
C GLY A 12 0.91 -5.84 4.34
N ASP A 13 0.75 -7.02 4.94
CA ASP A 13 1.33 -7.35 6.26
C ASP A 13 2.85 -7.33 6.25
N ILE A 14 3.44 -7.88 5.17
CA ILE A 14 4.89 -7.84 4.98
C ILE A 14 5.33 -6.39 4.85
N LEU A 15 4.72 -5.62 3.94
CA LEU A 15 5.10 -4.22 3.66
C LEU A 15 4.98 -3.32 4.90
N ARG A 16 3.95 -3.49 5.73
CA ARG A 16 3.81 -2.76 7.02
C ARG A 16 4.90 -3.11 8.02
N THR A 17 5.47 -4.31 7.93
CA THR A 17 6.55 -4.75 8.82
C THR A 17 7.91 -4.19 8.38
N VAL A 18 8.17 -4.13 7.07
CA VAL A 18 9.47 -3.65 6.53
C VAL A 18 9.52 -2.14 6.27
N GLY A 19 8.39 -1.45 6.12
CA GLY A 19 8.35 -0.08 5.61
C GLY A 19 7.47 0.89 6.41
N GLY A 20 7.93 2.15 6.50
CA GLY A 20 7.14 3.30 6.95
C GLY A 20 6.14 3.79 5.89
N SER A 21 5.75 5.09 5.95
CA SER A 21 4.73 5.68 5.07
C SER A 21 4.92 5.36 3.58
N TRP A 22 3.92 4.77 2.95
CA TRP A 22 3.94 4.38 1.53
C TRP A 22 3.93 5.58 0.58
N SER A 23 3.50 6.74 1.07
CA SER A 23 3.53 8.01 0.35
C SER A 23 4.37 9.00 1.15
N SER A 24 5.59 9.27 0.70
CA SER A 24 6.46 10.29 1.32
C SER A 24 6.71 11.43 0.33
N VAL A 25 6.43 12.65 0.76
CA VAL A 25 6.68 13.90 0.02
C VAL A 25 7.52 14.79 0.91
N ARG A 26 8.69 15.24 0.42
CA ARG A 26 9.66 16.04 1.19
C ARG A 26 10.06 15.39 2.52
N GLY A 27 10.17 14.05 2.53
CA GLY A 27 10.54 13.29 3.73
C GLY A 27 9.43 13.15 4.78
N MET A 28 8.22 13.64 4.50
CA MET A 28 7.05 13.50 5.37
C MET A 28 5.98 12.64 4.71
N PRO A 29 5.16 11.90 5.49
CA PRO A 29 3.97 11.26 4.94
C PRO A 29 3.14 12.28 4.16
N ALA A 30 2.72 11.94 2.94
CA ALA A 30 2.03 12.88 2.05
C ALA A 30 0.74 13.44 2.69
N GLU A 31 0.08 12.63 3.52
CA GLU A 31 -1.10 13.01 4.33
C GLU A 31 -0.79 14.07 5.39
N LYS A 32 0.46 14.17 5.86
CA LYS A 32 0.92 15.13 6.86
C LYS A 32 1.50 16.41 6.25
N VAL A 33 1.50 16.51 4.92
CA VAL A 33 2.01 17.67 4.20
C VAL A 33 0.86 18.63 3.93
N THR A 34 1.01 19.89 4.34
CA THR A 34 0.07 20.94 3.94
C THR A 34 0.38 21.41 2.52
N TYR A 35 -0.65 21.49 1.69
CA TYR A 35 -0.59 21.97 0.31
C TYR A 35 -1.41 23.24 0.15
N TRP A 36 -0.94 24.14 -0.71
CA TRP A 36 -1.53 25.46 -0.92
C TRP A 36 -1.68 25.77 -2.41
N GLY A 37 -2.55 26.72 -2.73
CA GLY A 37 -2.75 27.19 -4.10
C GLY A 37 -3.13 26.06 -5.06
N ALA A 38 -2.46 26.00 -6.22
CA ALA A 38 -2.70 24.98 -7.24
C ALA A 38 -2.51 23.53 -6.75
N ALA A 39 -1.79 23.32 -5.64
CA ALA A 39 -1.53 22.00 -5.07
C ALA A 39 -2.60 21.54 -4.07
N ALA A 40 -3.65 22.33 -3.80
CA ALA A 40 -4.66 22.01 -2.79
C ALA A 40 -5.40 20.68 -3.02
N GLY A 41 -5.42 20.15 -4.25
CA GLY A 41 -6.00 18.83 -4.57
C GLY A 41 -5.10 17.62 -4.27
N LEU A 42 -3.80 17.83 -4.00
CA LEU A 42 -2.85 16.73 -3.80
C LEU A 42 -3.15 15.83 -2.60
N PRO A 43 -3.65 16.32 -1.45
CA PRO A 43 -4.05 15.43 -0.34
C PRO A 43 -5.06 14.36 -0.76
N ALA A 44 -6.09 14.74 -1.51
CA ALA A 44 -7.14 13.81 -1.96
C ALA A 44 -6.58 12.79 -2.96
N LEU A 45 -5.70 13.23 -3.86
CA LEU A 45 -4.99 12.33 -4.77
C LEU A 45 -4.13 11.32 -3.99
N TRP A 46 -3.35 11.79 -3.01
CA TRP A 46 -2.48 10.91 -2.23
C TRP A 46 -3.26 9.91 -1.39
N SER A 47 -4.39 10.32 -0.82
CA SER A 47 -5.33 9.40 -0.16
C SER A 47 -5.84 8.35 -1.14
N SER A 48 -6.25 8.75 -2.35
CA SER A 48 -6.75 7.81 -3.38
C SER A 48 -5.67 6.80 -3.81
N VAL A 49 -4.44 7.27 -4.02
CA VAL A 49 -3.30 6.42 -4.36
C VAL A 49 -3.00 5.45 -3.22
N HIS A 50 -2.98 5.93 -1.97
CA HIS A 50 -2.76 5.08 -0.81
C HIS A 50 -3.83 3.99 -0.71
N SER A 51 -5.12 4.34 -0.83
CA SER A 51 -6.22 3.38 -0.82
C SER A 51 -6.12 2.35 -1.96
N ALA A 52 -5.70 2.78 -3.15
CA ALA A 52 -5.48 1.85 -4.27
C ALA A 52 -4.35 0.86 -3.97
N ILE A 53 -3.24 1.31 -3.37
CA ILE A 53 -2.14 0.43 -2.96
C ILE A 53 -2.63 -0.56 -1.90
N VAL A 54 -3.28 -0.09 -0.83
CA VAL A 54 -3.86 -0.92 0.25
C VAL A 54 -4.73 -2.02 -0.35
N ARG A 55 -5.66 -1.66 -1.25
CA ARG A 55 -6.57 -2.60 -1.91
C ARG A 55 -5.82 -3.76 -2.57
N VAL A 56 -4.73 -3.47 -3.28
CA VAL A 56 -3.95 -4.50 -3.98
C VAL A 56 -3.14 -5.36 -3.01
N VAL A 57 -2.41 -4.72 -2.09
CA VAL A 57 -1.42 -5.43 -1.26
C VAL A 57 -2.08 -6.23 -0.13
N ASP A 58 -3.21 -5.78 0.41
CA ASP A 58 -3.93 -6.51 1.46
C ASP A 58 -4.72 -7.71 0.90
N GLN A 59 -5.04 -7.71 -0.39
CA GLN A 59 -5.76 -8.83 -1.04
C GLN A 59 -4.83 -9.83 -1.75
N THR A 60 -3.53 -9.54 -1.83
CA THR A 60 -2.54 -10.45 -2.41
C THR A 60 -1.83 -11.21 -1.31
N THR A 61 -1.84 -12.55 -1.36
CA THR A 61 -1.15 -13.41 -0.39
C THR A 61 0.20 -13.90 -0.89
N VAL A 62 1.06 -14.40 0.01
CA VAL A 62 2.31 -15.08 -0.40
C VAL A 62 2.01 -16.29 -1.28
N SER A 63 0.96 -17.05 -0.99
CA SER A 63 0.49 -18.14 -1.85
C SER A 63 0.13 -17.68 -3.26
N ASP A 64 -0.54 -16.53 -3.43
CA ASP A 64 -0.87 -15.98 -4.75
C ASP A 64 0.39 -15.66 -5.57
N LEU A 65 1.42 -15.12 -4.92
CA LEU A 65 2.70 -14.83 -5.56
C LEU A 65 3.41 -16.11 -6.00
N LEU A 66 3.44 -17.14 -5.15
CA LEU A 66 4.04 -18.44 -5.47
C LEU A 66 3.31 -19.14 -6.62
N ALA A 67 2.00 -18.97 -6.72
CA ALA A 67 1.18 -19.51 -7.81
C ALA A 67 1.21 -18.66 -9.09
N GLY A 68 1.84 -17.48 -9.07
CA GLY A 68 1.84 -16.56 -10.21
C GLY A 68 0.46 -16.00 -10.58
N ARG A 69 -0.45 -15.90 -9.62
CA ARG A 69 -1.83 -15.45 -9.86
C ARG A 69 -1.84 -13.97 -10.25
N ARG A 70 -2.51 -13.65 -11.36
CA ARG A 70 -2.79 -12.27 -11.78
C ARG A 70 -4.16 -11.86 -11.27
N HIS A 71 -4.19 -10.98 -10.28
CA HIS A 71 -5.42 -10.36 -9.80
C HIS A 71 -5.80 -9.18 -10.69
N THR A 72 -7.10 -9.05 -10.99
CA THR A 72 -7.64 -7.91 -11.74
C THR A 72 -8.41 -7.02 -10.77
N TRP A 73 -7.78 -5.90 -10.40
CA TRP A 73 -8.38 -4.93 -9.49
C TRP A 73 -9.11 -3.88 -10.35
N CYS A 74 -10.41 -4.09 -10.59
CA CYS A 74 -11.31 -3.06 -11.13
C CYS A 74 -11.70 -2.05 -10.04
#